data_AF-A0A2E0IEE3-F1
#
_entry.id   AF-A0A2E0IEE3-F1
#
_cell.length_a   1.000
_cell.length_b   1.000
_cell.length_c   1.000
_cell.angle_alpha   90.00
_cell.angle_beta   90.00
_cell.angle_gamma   90.00
#
_symmetry.space_group_name_H-M   'P 1'
#
loop_
_entity.id
_entity.type
_entity.pdbx_description
1 polymer ?
#
loop_
_entity_poly.entity_id
_entity_poly.type
_entity_poly.pdbx_seq_one_letter_code
_entity_poly.pdbx_strand_id
1 'polypeptide(L)'
;MENLLLNLETEFYFITGVYLEGISGLFLGLILFSIILLAIRFEKKQEPIFSEVDISNEIGNETTAKINLSRSLIEMDQKIEAKRLLEEVLSSNLSKEEALIASNLLKKLESS
;
A
#
# COMPACT_ATOMS: atom_id res chain seq x y z
N MET A 1 24.59 -2.10 -33.28
CA MET A 1 24.61 -2.48 -31.85
C MET A 1 25.63 -3.59 -31.60
N GLU A 2 25.71 -4.59 -32.48
CA GLU A 2 26.71 -5.68 -32.43
C GLU A 2 28.16 -5.20 -32.27
N ASN A 3 28.58 -4.18 -33.05
CA ASN A 3 29.95 -3.64 -32.95
C ASN A 3 30.27 -3.00 -31.58
N LEU A 4 29.30 -2.43 -30.87
CA LEU A 4 29.56 -1.80 -29.57
C LEU A 4 29.67 -2.83 -28.45
N LEU A 5 28.78 -3.82 -28.45
CA LEU A 5 28.80 -4.90 -27.47
C LEU A 5 30.08 -5.73 -27.62
N LEU A 6 30.42 -6.12 -28.86
CA LEU A 6 31.64 -6.87 -29.15
C LEU A 6 32.91 -6.12 -28.75
N ASN A 7 32.98 -4.81 -29.02
CA ASN A 7 34.11 -3.99 -28.61
C ASN A 7 34.22 -3.90 -27.07
N LEU A 8 33.08 -3.76 -26.38
CA LEU A 8 33.05 -3.72 -24.92
C LEU A 8 33.50 -5.06 -24.31
N GLU A 9 33.04 -6.18 -24.87
CA GLU A 9 33.46 -7.52 -24.46
C GLU A 9 34.95 -7.75 -24.69
N THR A 10 35.47 -7.28 -25.82
CA THR A 10 36.89 -7.40 -26.17
C THR A 10 37.76 -6.61 -25.20
N GLU A 11 37.42 -5.36 -24.93
CA GLU A 11 38.16 -4.50 -24.00
C GLU A 11 38.07 -5.01 -22.56
N PHE A 12 36.88 -5.47 -22.14
CA PHE A 12 36.71 -6.05 -20.82
C PHE A 12 37.57 -7.30 -20.64
N TYR A 13 37.59 -8.19 -21.64
CA TYR A 13 38.44 -9.38 -21.62
C TYR A 13 39.93 -9.00 -21.61
N PHE A 14 40.34 -8.01 -22.40
CA PHE A 14 41.74 -7.56 -22.42
C PHE A 14 42.22 -7.04 -21.06
N ILE A 15 41.37 -6.32 -20.33
CA ILE A 15 41.71 -5.73 -19.04
C ILE A 15 41.62 -6.74 -17.89
N THR A 16 40.61 -7.61 -17.91
CA THR A 16 40.27 -8.46 -16.75
C THR A 16 40.66 -9.94 -16.94
N GLY A 17 40.89 -10.37 -18.18
CA GLY A 17 41.09 -11.77 -18.56
C GLY A 17 39.83 -12.64 -18.51
N VAL A 18 38.65 -12.03 -18.29
CA VAL A 18 37.38 -12.73 -18.09
C VAL A 18 36.42 -12.44 -19.24
N TYR A 19 35.79 -13.47 -19.80
CA TYR A 19 34.73 -13.31 -20.79
C TYR A 19 33.46 -12.76 -20.13
N LEU A 20 32.79 -11.81 -20.77
CA LEU A 20 31.49 -11.30 -20.28
C LEU A 20 30.32 -12.25 -20.60
N GLU A 21 30.50 -13.23 -21.48
CA GLU A 21 29.45 -14.18 -21.81
C GLU A 21 29.13 -15.12 -20.62
N GLY A 22 27.85 -15.42 -20.42
CA GLY A 22 27.39 -16.39 -19.42
C GLY A 22 27.38 -15.86 -17.99
N ILE A 23 27.89 -16.67 -17.05
CA ILE A 23 27.70 -16.46 -15.60
C ILE A 23 28.41 -15.19 -15.10
N SER A 24 29.59 -14.88 -15.64
CA SER A 24 30.36 -13.67 -15.33
C SER A 24 29.58 -12.39 -15.70
N GLY A 25 29.00 -12.34 -16.91
CA GLY A 25 28.14 -11.25 -17.34
C GLY A 25 26.89 -11.12 -16.47
N LEU A 26 26.29 -12.25 -16.06
CA LEU A 26 25.15 -12.24 -15.15
C LEU A 26 25.50 -11.59 -13.80
N PHE A 27 26.62 -11.96 -13.19
CA PHE A 27 27.07 -11.37 -11.94
C PHE A 27 27.36 -9.87 -12.09
N LEU A 28 28.06 -9.48 -13.15
CA LEU A 28 28.38 -8.08 -13.42
C LEU A 28 27.11 -7.25 -13.65
N GLY A 29 26.16 -7.78 -14.41
CA GLY A 29 24.86 -7.16 -14.65
C GLY A 29 24.03 -6.99 -13.37
N LEU A 30 24.00 -8.00 -12.50
CA LEU A 30 23.31 -7.94 -11.21
C LEU A 30 23.94 -6.90 -10.27
N ILE A 31 25.27 -6.81 -10.25
CA ILE A 31 25.99 -5.80 -9.46
C ILE A 31 25.64 -4.40 -9.97
N LEU A 32 25.74 -4.16 -11.28
CA LEU A 32 25.39 -2.88 -11.90
C LEU A 32 23.93 -2.50 -11.63
N PHE A 33 23.01 -3.44 -11.82
CA PHE A 33 21.59 -3.24 -11.55
C PHE A 33 21.34 -2.87 -10.08
N SER A 34 22.00 -3.56 -9.16
CA SER A 34 21.89 -3.27 -7.72
C SER A 34 22.43 -1.88 -7.37
N ILE A 35 23.54 -1.45 -8.00
CA ILE A 35 24.09 -0.10 -7.84
C ILE A 35 23.09 0.96 -8.35
N ILE A 36 22.44 0.71 -9.49
CA ILE A 36 21.41 1.61 -10.03
C ILE A 36 20.24 1.74 -9.05
N LEU A 37 19.75 0.62 -8.50
CA LEU A 37 18.69 0.66 -7.49
C LEU A 37 19.10 1.42 -6.24
N LEU A 38 20.35 1.27 -5.80
CA LEU A 38 20.89 2.05 -4.68
C LEU A 38 20.93 3.53 -5.02
N ALA A 39 21.41 3.92 -6.20
CA ALA A 39 21.45 5.32 -6.64
C ALA A 39 20.05 5.96 -6.63
N ILE A 40 19.06 5.27 -7.21
CA ILE A 40 17.65 5.71 -7.18
C ILE A 40 17.14 5.83 -5.73
N ARG A 41 17.50 4.87 -4.87
CA ARG A 41 17.11 4.89 -3.45
C ARG A 41 17.79 6.02 -2.66
N PHE A 42 19.01 6.42 -2.99
CA PHE A 42 19.70 7.54 -2.37
C PHE A 42 19.14 8.91 -2.78
N GLU A 43 18.66 9.05 -4.03
CA GLU A 43 17.92 10.25 -4.46
C GLU A 43 16.62 10.43 -3.67
N LYS A 44 15.96 9.33 -3.31
CA LYS A 44 14.93 9.32 -2.28
C LYS A 44 15.59 9.50 -0.91
N LYS A 45 15.88 10.75 -0.52
CA LYS A 45 16.15 11.09 0.87
C LYS A 45 15.03 10.46 1.72
N GLN A 46 15.40 9.52 2.59
CA GLN A 46 14.53 9.15 3.69
C GLN A 46 14.53 10.37 4.61
N GLU A 47 13.55 11.25 4.42
CA GLU A 47 13.14 12.20 5.44
C GLU A 47 12.95 11.37 6.73
N PRO A 48 13.69 11.65 7.82
CA PRO A 48 13.40 10.99 9.07
C PRO A 48 11.96 11.35 9.41
N ILE A 49 11.09 10.34 9.53
CA ILE A 49 9.71 10.52 10.00
C ILE A 49 9.79 10.80 11.50
N PHE A 50 10.29 11.98 11.86
CA PHE A 50 9.97 12.61 13.12
C PHE A 50 8.87 13.60 12.82
N SER A 51 7.67 13.06 12.85
CA SER A 51 6.49 13.85 12.99
C SER A 51 5.70 13.21 14.11
N GLU A 52 5.39 14.00 15.13
CA GLU A 52 4.06 13.94 15.73
C GLU A 52 3.07 14.21 14.58
N VAL A 53 2.90 13.25 13.66
CA VAL A 53 1.77 13.26 12.74
C VAL A 53 0.62 12.93 13.64
N ASP A 54 -0.27 13.89 13.82
CA ASP A 54 -1.61 13.58 14.25
C ASP A 54 -2.28 12.76 13.13
N ILE A 55 -2.05 11.44 13.18
CA ILE A 55 -2.52 10.45 12.21
C ILE A 55 -4.05 10.30 12.25
N SER A 56 -4.73 10.97 13.19
CA SER A 56 -6.19 10.98 13.29
C SER A 56 -6.88 11.51 12.03
N ASN A 57 -6.20 12.34 11.24
CA ASN A 57 -6.73 12.87 9.98
C ASN A 57 -6.42 12.00 8.75
N GLU A 58 -5.41 11.13 8.80
CA GLU A 58 -5.11 10.17 7.71
C GLU A 58 -5.84 8.83 7.89
N ILE A 59 -6.14 8.46 9.14
CA ILE A 59 -7.06 7.38 9.46
C ILE A 59 -8.46 7.95 9.23
N GLY A 60 -9.07 7.66 8.07
CA GLY A 60 -10.43 8.08 7.77
C GLY A 60 -11.38 7.78 8.95
N ASN A 61 -12.36 8.64 9.19
CA ASN A 61 -13.24 8.59 10.36
C ASN A 61 -13.78 7.16 10.61
N GLU A 62 -13.35 6.55 11.71
CA GLU A 62 -13.69 5.18 12.11
C GLU A 62 -15.20 4.95 12.15
N THR A 63 -15.95 5.92 12.68
CA THR A 63 -17.42 5.90 12.72
C THR A 63 -18.00 5.79 11.31
N THR A 64 -17.52 6.63 10.39
CA THR A 64 -17.98 6.62 8.99
C THR A 64 -17.63 5.28 8.32
N ALA A 65 -16.45 4.73 8.59
CA ALA A 65 -16.04 3.42 8.07
C ALA A 65 -16.95 2.30 8.60
N LYS A 66 -17.27 2.28 9.90
CA LYS A 66 -18.18 1.31 10.51
C LYS A 66 -19.60 1.41 9.97
N ILE A 67 -20.11 2.63 9.72
CA ILE A 67 -21.40 2.86 9.08
C ILE A 67 -21.42 2.29 7.66
N ASN A 68 -20.38 2.55 6.86
CA ASN A 68 -20.30 2.04 5.49
C ASN A 68 -20.15 0.52 5.45
N LEU A 69 -19.33 -0.06 6.34
CA LEU A 69 -19.22 -1.51 6.48
C LEU A 69 -20.57 -2.14 6.86
N SER A 70 -21.31 -1.53 7.78
CA SER A 70 -22.66 -1.98 8.16
C SER A 70 -23.60 -2.02 6.95
N ARG A 71 -23.52 -1.05 6.03
CA ARG A 71 -24.30 -1.09 4.77
C ARG A 71 -23.93 -2.28 3.90
N SER A 72 -22.64 -2.54 3.69
CA SER A 72 -22.18 -3.69 2.91
C SER A 72 -22.60 -5.02 3.55
N LEU A 73 -22.54 -5.14 4.88
CA LEU A 73 -23.01 -6.33 5.60
C LEU A 73 -24.52 -6.56 5.41
N ILE A 74 -25.33 -5.49 5.41
CA ILE A 74 -26.77 -5.58 5.10
C ILE A 74 -27.00 -6.08 3.68
N GLU A 75 -26.25 -5.55 2.70
CA GLU A 75 -26.34 -5.97 1.29
C GLU A 75 -25.94 -7.43 1.09
N MET A 76 -25.04 -7.94 1.92
CA MET A 76 -24.59 -9.35 1.94
C MET A 76 -25.48 -10.27 2.78
N ASP A 77 -26.63 -9.79 3.27
CA ASP A 77 -27.55 -10.51 4.18
C ASP A 77 -26.92 -10.93 5.52
N GLN A 78 -25.77 -10.34 5.90
CA GLN A 78 -25.09 -10.55 7.17
C GLN A 78 -25.68 -9.65 8.28
N LYS A 79 -27.00 -9.73 8.46
CA LYS A 79 -27.80 -8.79 9.27
C LYS A 79 -27.43 -8.77 10.76
N ILE A 80 -27.04 -9.90 11.34
CA ILE A 80 -26.65 -10.00 12.75
C ILE A 80 -25.40 -9.17 13.03
N GLU A 81 -24.39 -9.29 12.16
CA GLU A 81 -23.13 -8.55 12.31
C GLU A 81 -23.32 -7.06 12.02
N ALA A 82 -24.14 -6.72 11.02
CA ALA A 82 -24.52 -5.34 10.75
C ALA A 82 -25.22 -4.70 11.96
N LYS A 83 -26.14 -5.41 12.61
CA LYS A 83 -26.82 -4.93 13.82
C LYS A 83 -25.82 -4.66 14.95
N ARG A 84 -24.96 -5.63 15.26
CA ARG A 84 -23.92 -5.50 16.30
C ARG A 84 -23.04 -4.26 16.06
N LEU A 85 -22.61 -4.06 14.81
CA LEU A 85 -21.73 -2.94 14.45
C LEU A 85 -22.44 -1.59 14.54
N LEU A 86 -23.73 -1.51 14.16
CA LEU A 86 -24.53 -0.29 14.29
C LEU A 86 -24.82 0.08 15.75
N GLU A 87 -25.06 -0.90 16.62
CA GLU A 87 -25.20 -0.68 18.07
C GLU A 87 -23.90 -0.14 18.69
N GLU A 88 -22.75 -0.67 18.27
CA GLU A 88 -21.43 -0.18 18.68
C GLU A 88 -21.22 1.28 18.24
N VAL A 89 -21.55 1.61 16.99
CA VAL A 89 -21.49 2.99 16.46
C VAL A 89 -22.38 3.93 17.27
N LEU A 90 -23.63 3.54 17.56
CA LEU A 90 -24.58 4.35 18.33
C LEU A 90 -24.18 4.58 19.79
N SER A 91 -23.29 3.74 20.33
CA SER A 91 -22.71 3.93 21.67
C SER A 91 -21.53 4.92 21.72
N SER A 92 -21.06 5.39 20.56
CA SER A 92 -19.93 6.32 20.42
C SER A 92 -20.37 7.79 20.40
N ASN A 93 -19.42 8.73 20.47
CA ASN A 93 -19.72 10.17 20.34
C ASN A 93 -19.91 10.54 18.86
N LEU A 94 -21.17 10.63 18.42
CA LEU A 94 -21.55 10.83 17.03
C LEU A 94 -21.92 12.29 16.72
N SER A 95 -21.66 12.72 15.49
CA SER A 95 -22.38 13.87 14.93
C SER A 95 -23.87 13.55 14.77
N LYS A 96 -24.71 14.60 14.69
CA LYS A 96 -26.16 14.43 14.47
C LYS A 96 -26.47 13.66 13.18
N GLU A 97 -25.66 13.86 12.16
CA GLU A 97 -25.81 13.19 10.87
C GLU A 97 -25.46 11.70 10.97
N GLU A 98 -24.33 11.35 11.57
CA GLU A 98 -23.91 9.95 11.77
C GLU A 98 -24.93 9.18 12.63
N ALA A 99 -25.43 9.79 13.71
CA ALA A 99 -26.46 9.18 14.56
C ALA A 99 -27.76 8.92 13.80
N LEU A 100 -28.18 9.86 12.95
CA LEU A 100 -29.38 9.71 12.12
C LEU A 100 -29.21 8.57 11.10
N ILE A 101 -28.05 8.50 10.43
CA ILE A 101 -27.76 7.45 9.45
C ILE A 101 -27.74 6.08 10.11
N ALA A 102 -27.00 5.92 11.22
CA ALA A 102 -26.89 4.66 11.92
C ALA A 102 -28.25 4.17 12.46
N SER A 103 -29.05 5.08 13.04
CA SER A 103 -30.39 4.75 13.53
C SER A 103 -31.35 4.32 12.41
N ASN A 104 -31.28 4.96 11.24
CA ASN A 104 -32.11 4.59 10.09
C ASN A 104 -31.73 3.21 9.53
N LEU A 105 -30.44 2.88 9.47
CA LEU A 105 -29.96 1.57 9.05
C LEU A 105 -30.41 0.47 10.02
N LEU A 106 -30.32 0.74 11.34
CA LEU A 106 -30.76 -0.20 12.37
C LEU A 106 -32.27 -0.45 12.28
N LYS A 107 -33.06 0.61 12.11
CA LYS A 107 -34.52 0.50 11.92
C LYS A 107 -34.88 -0.32 10.67
N LYS A 108 -34.13 -0.17 9.57
CA LYS A 108 -34.35 -0.94 8.34
C LYS A 108 -34.13 -2.45 8.57
N LEU A 109 -33.14 -2.81 9.38
CA LEU A 109 -32.88 -4.20 9.77
C LEU A 109 -34.02 -4.79 10.61
N GLU A 110 -34.60 -3.99 11.51
CA GLU A 110 -35.69 -4.43 12.39
C GLU A 110 -37.05 -4.50 11.68
N SER A 111 -37.21 -3.81 10.55
CA SER A 111 -38.42 -3.84 9.71
C SER A 111 -38.38 -4.90 8.61
N SER A 112 -37.28 -5.63 8.44
CA SER A 112 -37.06 -6.62 7.38
C SER A 112 -37.13 -8.05 7.91
#